data_AF-A0A7X8TM25-F1
#
_entry.id   AF-A0A7X8TM25-F1
#
_cell.length_a   1.000
_cell.length_b   1.000
_cell.length_c   1.000
_cell.angle_alpha   90.00
_cell.angle_beta   90.00
_cell.angle_gamma   90.00
#
_symmetry.space_group_name_H-M   'P 1'
#
loop_
_entity.id
_entity.type
_entity.pdbx_description
1 polymer ?
#
loop_
_entity_poly.entity_id
_entity_poly.type
_entity_poly.pdbx_seq_one_letter_code
_entity_poly.pdbx_strand_id
1 'polypeptide(L)'
;MTEAIITSFAGGKQYYFKAAEKLEKQLDRFGIDHDISRIEIPEGWDWADICKYKIQFFRDMLLKHKRPIAWIDVDTQVLQRPEDLLKSAADSTCYLRAFRYLVTFDPEQLPRLFVPSYLAFGYNERTIEFLNFAVSLMEKKGEDLRATDDYFLQEALTQWEGKLSFHLLRPNTVVKSRKQDDGTAYFLHGDSGNVRDSMDQVEQHSLGVLSQKRQKSVF
;
A
#
# COMPACT_ATOMS: atom_id res chain seq x y z
N MET A 1 -22.38 5.88 3.82
CA MET A 1 -20.92 5.83 4.00
C MET A 1 -20.29 6.52 2.80
N THR A 2 -19.36 7.45 3.01
CA THR A 2 -18.68 8.15 1.91
C THR A 2 -17.68 7.21 1.26
N GLU A 3 -17.71 7.07 -0.06
CA GLU A 3 -16.74 6.24 -0.79
C GLU A 3 -15.32 6.81 -0.66
N ALA A 4 -14.33 5.94 -0.65
CA ALA A 4 -12.94 6.35 -0.71
C ALA A 4 -12.64 7.09 -2.03
N ILE A 5 -11.77 8.10 -1.97
CA ILE A 5 -11.16 8.69 -3.17
C ILE A 5 -9.89 7.89 -3.51
N ILE A 6 -9.69 7.53 -4.78
CA ILE A 6 -8.45 6.88 -5.20
C ILE A 6 -7.33 7.91 -5.30
N THR A 7 -6.21 7.64 -4.63
CA THR A 7 -5.06 8.53 -4.60
C THR A 7 -3.83 7.82 -5.12
N SER A 8 -2.98 8.55 -5.82
CA SER A 8 -1.68 8.05 -6.29
C SER A 8 -0.74 9.23 -6.58
N PHE A 9 0.52 8.95 -6.89
CA PHE A 9 1.41 9.98 -7.42
C PHE A 9 2.32 9.47 -8.53
N ALA A 10 2.76 10.40 -9.38
CA ALA A 10 3.80 10.18 -10.38
C ALA A 10 4.92 11.20 -10.21
N GLY A 11 6.17 10.73 -10.29
CA GLY A 11 7.35 11.58 -10.27
C GLY A 11 8.55 10.88 -10.94
N GLY A 12 9.56 11.67 -11.32
CA GLY A 12 10.81 11.17 -11.88
C GLY A 12 10.68 10.79 -13.36
N LYS A 13 10.68 9.48 -13.68
CA LYS A 13 10.73 9.00 -15.07
C LYS A 13 9.42 9.27 -15.83
N GLN A 14 9.51 9.62 -17.12
CA GLN A 14 8.36 9.86 -18.02
C GLN A 14 7.32 8.72 -18.02
N TYR A 15 7.77 7.48 -17.79
CA TYR A 15 6.90 6.32 -17.66
C TYR A 15 5.82 6.50 -16.58
N TYR A 16 6.15 7.06 -15.41
CA TYR A 16 5.19 7.21 -14.31
C TYR A 16 4.13 8.27 -14.64
N PHE A 17 4.48 9.32 -15.37
CA PHE A 17 3.52 10.33 -15.84
C PHE A 17 2.54 9.74 -16.85
N LYS A 18 3.02 8.92 -17.80
CA LYS A 18 2.15 8.18 -18.74
C LYS A 18 1.26 7.17 -18.02
N ALA A 19 1.77 6.51 -16.97
CA ALA A 19 0.99 5.62 -16.13
C ALA A 19 -0.13 6.38 -15.40
N ALA A 20 0.17 7.56 -14.83
CA ALA A 20 -0.83 8.42 -14.19
C ALA A 20 -1.96 8.80 -15.16
N GLU A 21 -1.63 9.31 -16.36
CA GLU A 21 -2.64 9.66 -17.37
C GLU A 21 -3.53 8.47 -17.77
N LYS A 22 -2.93 7.28 -17.84
CA LYS A 22 -3.67 6.05 -18.14
C LYS A 22 -4.60 5.68 -16.99
N LEU A 23 -4.12 5.78 -15.75
CA LEU A 23 -4.89 5.46 -14.57
C LEU A 23 -6.08 6.41 -14.40
N GLU A 24 -5.87 7.72 -14.56
CA GLU A 24 -6.94 8.74 -14.55
C GLU A 24 -8.06 8.40 -15.53
N LYS A 25 -7.71 8.14 -16.80
CA LYS A 25 -8.70 7.75 -17.83
C LYS A 25 -9.49 6.50 -17.47
N GLN A 26 -8.86 5.54 -16.78
CA GLN A 26 -9.55 4.34 -16.33
C GLN A 26 -10.50 4.65 -15.16
N LEU A 27 -10.07 5.47 -14.19
CA LEU A 27 -10.90 5.89 -13.07
C LEU A 27 -12.10 6.73 -13.53
N ASP A 28 -11.88 7.67 -14.45
CA ASP A 28 -12.94 8.44 -15.12
C ASP A 28 -13.96 7.54 -15.81
N ARG A 29 -13.48 6.56 -16.60
CA ARG A 29 -14.35 5.59 -17.29
C ARG A 29 -15.26 4.84 -16.32
N PHE A 30 -14.79 4.57 -15.10
CA PHE A 30 -15.56 3.87 -14.08
C PHE A 30 -16.31 4.81 -13.14
N GLY A 31 -16.21 6.13 -13.29
CA GLY A 31 -16.83 7.12 -12.42
C GLY A 31 -16.27 7.08 -10.99
N ILE A 32 -14.97 6.87 -10.84
CA ILE A 32 -14.29 6.80 -9.54
C ILE A 32 -13.57 8.13 -9.30
N ASP A 33 -13.93 8.80 -8.20
CA ASP A 33 -13.24 10.00 -7.74
C ASP A 33 -11.76 9.69 -7.50
N HIS A 34 -10.89 10.59 -7.96
CA HIS A 34 -9.45 10.39 -7.81
C HIS A 34 -8.66 11.69 -7.67
N ASP A 35 -7.49 11.56 -7.03
CA ASP A 35 -6.48 12.61 -6.90
C ASP A 35 -5.09 12.00 -7.15
N ILE A 36 -4.59 12.18 -8.38
CA ILE A 36 -3.30 11.65 -8.81
C ILE A 36 -2.31 12.81 -8.94
N SER A 37 -1.45 12.96 -7.94
CA SER A 37 -0.52 14.07 -7.84
C SER A 37 0.71 13.89 -8.73
N ARG A 38 1.17 14.97 -9.34
CA ARG A 38 2.48 15.01 -10.01
C ARG A 38 3.46 15.63 -9.02
N ILE A 39 4.47 14.87 -8.64
CA ILE A 39 5.46 15.30 -7.64
C ILE A 39 6.81 15.51 -8.31
N GLU A 40 7.49 16.57 -7.89
CA GLU A 40 8.90 16.74 -8.18
C GLU A 40 9.69 15.84 -7.23
N ILE A 41 10.64 15.08 -7.77
CA ILE A 41 11.50 14.22 -6.97
C ILE A 41 12.72 15.04 -6.58
N PRO A 42 12.95 15.31 -5.28
CA PRO A 42 14.11 16.05 -4.83
C PRO A 42 15.43 15.43 -5.32
N GLU A 43 16.42 16.29 -5.55
CA GLU A 43 17.76 15.83 -5.91
C GLU A 43 18.32 14.91 -4.81
N GLY A 44 18.92 13.79 -5.23
CA GLY A 44 19.48 12.79 -4.33
C GLY A 44 18.49 11.75 -3.80
N TRP A 45 17.17 11.90 -4.02
CA TRP A 45 16.21 10.86 -3.67
C TRP A 45 16.39 9.63 -4.55
N ASP A 46 16.52 8.48 -3.89
CA ASP A 46 16.51 7.20 -4.55
C ASP A 46 15.11 6.55 -4.53
N TRP A 47 15.01 5.32 -5.04
CA TRP A 47 13.74 4.60 -5.07
C TRP A 47 13.16 4.33 -3.67
N ALA A 48 14.00 4.08 -2.66
CA ALA A 48 13.52 3.86 -1.29
C ALA A 48 12.96 5.15 -0.69
N ASP A 49 13.57 6.31 -0.98
CA ASP A 49 13.07 7.63 -0.57
C ASP A 49 11.69 7.92 -1.17
N ILE A 50 11.54 7.67 -2.46
CA ILE A 50 10.25 7.82 -3.16
C ILE A 50 9.20 6.87 -2.58
N CYS A 51 9.56 5.63 -2.27
CA CYS A 51 8.65 4.67 -1.64
C CYS A 51 8.23 5.14 -0.25
N LYS A 52 9.18 5.52 0.63
CA LYS A 52 8.90 6.05 1.99
C LYS A 52 7.93 7.22 1.97
N TYR A 53 8.08 8.14 1.01
CA TYR A 53 7.20 9.30 0.86
C TYR A 53 5.71 8.95 0.75
N LYS A 54 5.34 7.73 0.32
CA LYS A 54 3.95 7.25 0.32
C LYS A 54 3.27 7.38 1.68
N ILE A 55 3.98 7.14 2.78
CA ILE A 55 3.39 7.21 4.13
C ILE A 55 2.94 8.62 4.45
N GLN A 56 3.79 9.62 4.15
CA GLN A 56 3.43 11.02 4.27
C GLN A 56 2.27 11.37 3.33
N PHE A 57 2.33 10.90 2.08
CA PHE A 57 1.29 11.13 1.09
C PHE A 57 -0.08 10.61 1.55
N PHE A 58 -0.16 9.44 2.20
CA PHE A 58 -1.41 8.91 2.76
C PHE A 58 -2.02 9.87 3.78
N ARG A 59 -1.22 10.33 4.74
CA ARG A 59 -1.66 11.29 5.75
C ARG A 59 -2.17 12.58 5.10
N ASP A 60 -1.36 13.14 4.20
CA ASP A 60 -1.65 14.44 3.58
C ASP A 60 -2.93 14.38 2.73
N MET A 61 -3.14 13.28 1.98
CA MET A 61 -4.37 13.07 1.22
C MET A 61 -5.58 12.83 2.11
N LEU A 62 -5.44 12.05 3.20
CA LEU A 62 -6.53 11.81 4.15
C LEU A 62 -7.00 13.13 4.80
N LEU A 63 -6.06 14.01 5.18
CA LEU A 63 -6.34 15.32 5.77
C LEU A 63 -6.90 16.32 4.75
N LYS A 64 -6.39 16.30 3.51
CA LYS A 64 -6.86 17.15 2.41
C LYS A 64 -8.33 16.89 2.08
N HIS A 65 -8.69 15.61 1.89
CA HIS A 65 -10.00 15.23 1.38
C HIS A 65 -11.06 15.05 2.47
N LYS A 66 -10.65 14.84 3.73
CA LYS A 66 -11.57 14.63 4.88
C LYS A 66 -12.62 13.55 4.64
N ARG A 67 -12.24 12.52 3.90
CA ARG A 67 -13.01 11.30 3.58
C ARG A 67 -12.01 10.15 3.40
N PRO A 68 -12.47 8.88 3.41
CA PRO A 68 -11.58 7.75 3.22
C PRO A 68 -10.76 7.90 1.93
N ILE A 69 -9.53 7.39 1.94
CA ILE A 69 -8.65 7.36 0.76
C ILE A 69 -8.27 5.92 0.43
N ALA A 70 -8.02 5.65 -0.84
CA ALA A 70 -7.48 4.38 -1.32
C ALA A 70 -6.25 4.65 -2.19
N TRP A 71 -5.08 4.28 -1.69
CA TRP A 71 -3.84 4.24 -2.47
C TRP A 71 -3.86 3.04 -3.42
N ILE A 72 -3.54 3.31 -4.68
CA ILE A 72 -3.06 2.30 -5.62
C ILE A 72 -1.77 2.80 -6.28
N ASP A 73 -0.82 1.90 -6.53
CA ASP A 73 0.37 2.26 -7.30
C ASP A 73 -0.02 2.75 -8.69
N VAL A 74 0.65 3.81 -9.16
CA VAL A 74 0.25 4.57 -10.36
C VAL A 74 0.28 3.76 -11.67
N ASP A 75 1.04 2.67 -11.69
CA ASP A 75 1.14 1.74 -12.82
C ASP A 75 0.18 0.55 -12.74
N THR A 76 -0.71 0.54 -11.75
CA THR A 76 -1.87 -0.34 -11.70
C THR A 76 -2.85 0.00 -12.82
N GLN A 77 -3.46 -1.02 -13.42
CA GLN A 77 -4.60 -0.84 -14.32
C GLN A 77 -5.90 -1.22 -13.63
N VAL A 78 -6.90 -0.34 -13.73
CA VAL A 78 -8.26 -0.62 -13.25
C VAL A 78 -9.05 -1.33 -14.35
N LEU A 79 -9.61 -2.49 -14.01
CA LEU A 79 -10.40 -3.35 -14.89
C LEU A 79 -11.89 -3.23 -14.61
N GLN A 80 -12.26 -2.99 -13.34
CA GLN A 80 -13.62 -2.82 -12.85
C GLN A 80 -13.62 -1.92 -11.61
N ARG A 81 -14.81 -1.47 -11.17
CA ARG A 81 -14.94 -0.72 -9.92
C ARG A 81 -14.57 -1.60 -8.72
N PRO A 82 -13.59 -1.21 -7.88
CA PRO A 82 -13.17 -1.98 -6.72
C PRO A 82 -14.07 -1.68 -5.51
N GLU A 83 -15.33 -2.13 -5.58
CA GLU A 83 -16.37 -1.78 -4.60
C GLU A 83 -15.95 -2.05 -3.14
N ASP A 84 -15.28 -3.19 -2.89
CA ASP A 84 -14.82 -3.58 -1.55
C ASP A 84 -13.73 -2.65 -0.99
N LEU A 85 -12.91 -2.06 -1.88
CA LEU A 85 -11.89 -1.08 -1.52
C LEU A 85 -12.52 0.30 -1.27
N LEU A 86 -13.49 0.69 -2.11
CA LEU A 86 -14.13 2.02 -2.05
C LEU A 86 -15.11 2.16 -0.89
N LYS A 87 -15.80 1.08 -0.50
CA LYS A 87 -16.92 1.12 0.45
C LYS A 87 -16.61 0.53 1.83
N SER A 88 -15.34 0.27 2.12
CA SER A 88 -14.94 -0.30 3.39
C SER A 88 -15.24 0.64 4.57
N ALA A 89 -15.73 0.07 5.67
CA ALA A 89 -15.98 0.77 6.93
C ALA A 89 -14.79 0.68 7.91
N ALA A 90 -13.78 -0.12 7.58
CA ALA A 90 -12.64 -0.40 8.44
C ALA A 90 -11.70 0.81 8.53
N ASP A 91 -10.88 0.84 9.58
CA ASP A 91 -9.81 1.83 9.71
C ASP A 91 -8.78 1.67 8.57
N SER A 92 -8.48 0.42 8.18
CA SER A 92 -7.65 0.12 7.02
C SER A 92 -8.21 -1.02 6.17
N THR A 93 -7.96 -0.98 4.86
CA THR A 93 -8.34 -2.02 3.90
C THR A 93 -7.13 -2.40 3.06
N CYS A 94 -6.87 -3.71 2.92
CA CYS A 94 -5.61 -4.18 2.33
C CYS A 94 -5.72 -5.61 1.77
N TYR A 95 -4.75 -5.98 0.94
CA TYR A 95 -4.48 -7.39 0.65
C TYR A 95 -3.38 -7.90 1.59
N LEU A 96 -3.49 -9.15 2.01
CA LEU A 96 -2.38 -9.85 2.64
C LEU A 96 -1.23 -10.02 1.64
N ARG A 97 0.00 -9.98 2.16
CA ARG A 97 1.23 -10.05 1.37
C ARG A 97 1.22 -11.26 0.45
N ALA A 98 1.77 -11.08 -0.75
CA ALA A 98 1.75 -12.05 -1.84
C ALA A 98 0.35 -12.47 -2.31
N PHE A 99 -0.69 -11.67 -2.02
CA PHE A 99 -2.09 -11.97 -2.31
C PHE A 99 -2.51 -13.34 -1.77
N ARG A 100 -2.12 -13.65 -0.52
CA ARG A 100 -2.52 -14.89 0.14
C ARG A 100 -3.93 -14.79 0.69
N TYR A 101 -4.64 -15.90 0.73
CA TYR A 101 -5.85 -16.03 1.54
C TYR A 101 -5.47 -16.19 3.01
N LEU A 102 -6.30 -15.66 3.91
CA LEU A 102 -6.06 -15.71 5.36
C LEU A 102 -5.72 -17.12 5.87
N VAL A 103 -6.46 -18.14 5.42
CA VAL A 103 -6.26 -19.56 5.80
C VAL A 103 -4.90 -20.13 5.38
N THR A 104 -4.22 -19.50 4.43
CA THR A 104 -2.90 -19.89 3.92
C THR A 104 -1.80 -18.89 4.25
N PHE A 105 -2.13 -17.83 4.99
CA PHE A 105 -1.20 -16.77 5.31
C PHE A 105 -0.45 -17.11 6.59
N ASP A 106 0.88 -17.09 6.52
CA ASP A 106 1.77 -17.27 7.67
C ASP A 106 2.64 -16.01 7.82
N PRO A 107 2.42 -15.20 8.87
CA PRO A 107 3.20 -13.98 9.10
C PRO A 107 4.67 -14.27 9.44
N GLU A 108 5.05 -15.50 9.81
CA GLU A 108 6.45 -15.84 10.07
C GLU A 108 7.24 -16.10 8.77
N GLN A 109 6.54 -16.44 7.67
CA GLN A 109 7.14 -16.75 6.37
C GLN A 109 7.26 -15.54 5.45
N LEU A 110 6.62 -14.42 5.81
CA LEU A 110 6.60 -13.21 5.00
C LEU A 110 7.09 -12.04 5.83
N PRO A 111 7.98 -11.20 5.30
CA PRO A 111 8.59 -10.13 6.09
C PRO A 111 7.65 -8.94 6.32
N ARG A 112 6.44 -8.97 5.73
CA ARG A 112 5.41 -7.92 5.78
C ARG A 112 4.02 -8.56 5.77
N LEU A 113 3.07 -7.93 6.44
CA LEU A 113 1.67 -8.37 6.48
C LEU A 113 0.91 -8.05 5.19
N PHE A 114 1.14 -6.88 4.60
CA PHE A 114 0.29 -6.34 3.52
C PHE A 114 1.04 -6.09 2.21
N VAL A 115 0.27 -6.01 1.12
CA VAL A 115 0.75 -5.54 -0.19
C VAL A 115 0.73 -4.01 -0.20
N PRO A 116 1.87 -3.31 -0.36
CA PRO A 116 1.92 -1.85 -0.29
C PRO A 116 1.22 -1.14 -1.46
N SER A 117 1.09 -1.83 -2.59
CA SER A 117 0.50 -1.26 -3.81
C SER A 117 -1.02 -1.02 -3.72
N TYR A 118 -1.68 -1.47 -2.65
CA TYR A 118 -3.13 -1.36 -2.45
C TYR A 118 -3.45 -1.20 -0.96
N LEU A 119 -3.71 0.03 -0.52
CA LEU A 119 -4.03 0.34 0.87
C LEU A 119 -5.16 1.37 0.90
N ALA A 120 -6.19 1.16 1.72
CA ALA A 120 -7.17 2.19 2.03
C ALA A 120 -7.12 2.55 3.51
N PHE A 121 -7.48 3.79 3.81
CA PHE A 121 -7.51 4.37 5.13
C PHE A 121 -8.83 5.11 5.35
N GLY A 122 -9.55 4.76 6.40
CA GLY A 122 -10.77 5.44 6.81
C GLY A 122 -10.49 6.86 7.30
N TYR A 123 -11.44 7.79 7.14
CA TYR A 123 -11.34 9.11 7.74
C TYR A 123 -11.96 9.11 9.13
N ASN A 124 -11.13 8.85 10.14
CA ASN A 124 -11.49 8.92 11.55
C ASN A 124 -10.25 9.27 12.39
N GLU A 125 -10.46 9.68 13.65
CA GLU A 125 -9.39 10.09 14.55
C GLU A 125 -8.30 9.03 14.69
N ARG A 126 -8.69 7.76 14.84
CA ARG A 126 -7.77 6.65 15.02
C ARG A 126 -6.82 6.45 13.84
N THR A 127 -7.35 6.55 12.63
CA THR A 127 -6.58 6.40 11.39
C THR A 127 -5.66 7.59 11.18
N ILE A 128 -6.13 8.80 11.52
CA ILE A 128 -5.30 10.02 11.48
C ILE A 128 -4.14 9.89 12.48
N GLU A 129 -4.40 9.48 13.72
CA GLU A 129 -3.37 9.27 14.73
C GLU A 129 -2.36 8.19 14.31
N PHE A 130 -2.83 7.08 13.73
CA PHE A 130 -1.95 6.03 13.20
C PHE A 130 -1.04 6.56 12.09
N LEU A 131 -1.58 7.29 11.10
CA LEU A 131 -0.77 7.84 10.01
C LEU A 131 0.20 8.91 10.49
N ASN A 132 -0.20 9.76 11.45
CA ASN A 132 0.72 10.70 12.09
C ASN A 132 1.88 9.97 12.78
N PHE A 133 1.56 8.91 13.54
CA PHE A 133 2.58 8.08 14.18
C PHE A 133 3.50 7.40 13.16
N ALA A 134 2.94 6.83 12.09
CA ALA A 134 3.72 6.18 11.04
C ALA A 134 4.67 7.14 10.34
N VAL A 135 4.25 8.38 10.08
CA VAL A 135 5.13 9.43 9.53
C VAL A 135 6.25 9.77 10.51
N SER A 136 5.93 10.06 11.78
CA SER A 136 6.96 10.37 12.78
C SER A 136 7.94 9.22 13.01
N LEU A 137 7.48 7.97 12.96
CA LEU A 137 8.34 6.78 13.03
C LEU A 137 9.27 6.69 11.83
N MET A 138 8.74 6.90 10.62
CA MET A 138 9.50 6.90 9.38
C MET A 138 10.53 8.03 9.36
N GLU A 139 10.18 9.25 9.76
CA GLU A 139 11.12 10.38 9.86
C GLU A 139 12.25 10.06 10.84
N LYS A 140 11.90 9.60 12.04
CA LYS A 140 12.89 9.29 13.09
C LYS A 140 13.84 8.15 12.72
N LYS A 141 13.33 7.07 12.09
CA LYS A 141 14.14 5.90 11.74
C LYS A 141 14.79 6.03 10.36
N GLY A 142 14.18 6.77 9.44
CA GLY A 142 14.58 6.85 8.03
C GLY A 142 15.87 7.63 7.78
N GLU A 143 16.36 8.39 8.77
CA GLU A 143 17.68 9.03 8.73
C GLU A 143 18.82 7.99 8.72
N ASP A 144 18.69 6.95 9.56
CA ASP A 144 19.70 5.90 9.70
C ASP A 144 19.34 4.59 8.95
N LEU A 145 18.08 4.44 8.56
CA LEU A 145 17.55 3.19 7.99
C LEU A 145 17.06 3.37 6.56
N ARG A 146 17.74 2.69 5.64
CA ARG A 146 17.34 2.62 4.24
C ARG A 146 16.30 1.51 4.01
N ALA A 147 15.02 1.82 4.15
CA ALA A 147 13.92 0.90 3.90
C ALA A 147 12.78 1.56 3.09
N THR A 148 11.79 0.78 2.67
CA THR A 148 10.60 1.22 1.91
C THR A 148 9.38 1.45 2.81
N ASP A 149 8.30 2.01 2.25
CA ASP A 149 7.04 2.27 2.96
C ASP A 149 6.49 1.04 3.70
N ASP A 150 6.48 -0.13 3.07
CA ASP A 150 5.97 -1.35 3.70
C ASP A 150 6.73 -1.74 4.97
N TYR A 151 8.05 -1.45 5.06
CA TYR A 151 8.84 -1.64 6.27
C TYR A 151 8.30 -0.76 7.42
N PHE A 152 8.23 0.56 7.20
CA PHE A 152 7.82 1.47 8.26
C PHE A 152 6.36 1.31 8.64
N LEU A 153 5.48 0.97 7.67
CA LEU A 153 4.10 0.62 7.96
C LEU A 153 4.00 -0.64 8.81
N GLN A 154 4.80 -1.68 8.52
CA GLN A 154 4.85 -2.88 9.35
C GLN A 154 5.33 -2.56 10.78
N GLU A 155 6.38 -1.76 10.92
CA GLU A 155 6.88 -1.33 12.23
C GLU A 155 5.86 -0.49 13.00
N ALA A 156 5.13 0.37 12.29
CA ALA A 156 4.06 1.17 12.87
C ALA A 156 2.91 0.29 13.37
N LEU A 157 2.49 -0.67 12.54
CA LEU A 157 1.44 -1.65 12.87
C LEU A 157 1.81 -2.50 14.09
N THR A 158 3.05 -2.97 14.18
CA THR A 158 3.54 -3.73 15.32
C THR A 158 3.44 -2.92 16.62
N GLN A 159 3.77 -1.63 16.59
CA GLN A 159 3.65 -0.74 17.76
C GLN A 159 2.20 -0.28 18.04
N TRP A 160 1.30 -0.48 17.07
CA TRP A 160 -0.13 -0.17 17.13
C TRP A 160 -1.00 -1.42 17.20
N GLU A 161 -0.45 -2.54 17.69
CA GLU A 161 -1.17 -3.80 17.79
C GLU A 161 -2.52 -3.63 18.50
N GLY A 162 -3.57 -4.21 17.92
CA GLY A 162 -4.92 -4.20 18.47
C GLY A 162 -5.68 -2.88 18.37
N LYS A 163 -5.11 -1.84 17.74
CA LYS A 163 -5.76 -0.53 17.64
C LYS A 163 -6.64 -0.40 16.40
N LEU A 164 -6.22 -0.90 15.25
CA LEU A 164 -6.95 -0.74 13.98
C LEU A 164 -7.86 -1.92 13.67
N SER A 165 -9.01 -1.63 13.07
CA SER A 165 -9.85 -2.60 12.37
C SER A 165 -9.40 -2.75 10.90
N PHE A 166 -9.48 -3.97 10.38
CA PHE A 166 -9.05 -4.29 9.01
C PHE A 166 -10.15 -4.94 8.18
N HIS A 167 -10.26 -4.52 6.92
CA HIS A 167 -10.97 -5.25 5.88
C HIS A 167 -9.96 -5.89 4.92
N LEU A 168 -9.93 -7.23 4.91
CA LEU A 168 -9.05 -7.99 4.02
C LEU A 168 -9.73 -8.19 2.66
N LEU A 169 -9.07 -7.71 1.61
CA LEU A 169 -9.52 -7.87 0.23
C LEU A 169 -9.23 -9.28 -0.30
N ARG A 170 -10.08 -9.72 -1.23
CA ARG A 170 -10.03 -11.07 -1.82
C ARG A 170 -8.90 -11.16 -2.85
N PRO A 171 -7.92 -12.06 -2.70
CA PRO A 171 -6.80 -12.18 -3.64
C PRO A 171 -7.15 -12.26 -5.14
N ASN A 172 -8.27 -12.89 -5.50
CA ASN A 172 -8.69 -13.05 -6.89
C ASN A 172 -9.14 -11.74 -7.56
N THR A 173 -9.30 -10.64 -6.81
CA THR A 173 -9.62 -9.32 -7.41
C THR A 173 -8.39 -8.61 -7.99
N VAL A 174 -7.21 -9.24 -7.94
CA VAL A 174 -5.97 -8.75 -8.57
C VAL A 174 -5.35 -9.84 -9.44
N VAL A 175 -5.01 -9.49 -10.68
CA VAL A 175 -4.30 -10.37 -11.61
C VAL A 175 -2.95 -9.77 -12.01
N LYS A 176 -1.98 -10.62 -12.37
CA LYS A 176 -0.66 -10.18 -12.88
C LYS A 176 -0.60 -10.17 -14.40
N SER A 177 -1.56 -10.81 -15.06
CA SER A 177 -1.69 -10.77 -16.51
C SER A 177 -3.16 -10.84 -16.92
N ARG A 178 -3.51 -10.24 -18.06
CA ARG A 178 -4.88 -10.33 -18.61
C ARG A 178 -5.33 -11.76 -18.91
N LYS A 179 -4.40 -12.71 -19.05
CA LYS A 179 -4.75 -14.14 -19.26
C LYS A 179 -5.30 -14.81 -18.00
N GLN A 180 -5.03 -14.23 -16.83
CA GLN A 180 -5.52 -14.73 -15.53
C GLN A 180 -6.86 -14.09 -15.15
N ASP A 181 -7.34 -13.11 -15.91
CA ASP A 181 -8.60 -12.43 -15.64
C ASP A 181 -9.78 -13.32 -16.03
N ASP A 182 -10.52 -13.77 -15.02
CA ASP A 182 -11.75 -14.54 -15.16
C ASP A 182 -13.01 -13.65 -15.22
N GLY A 183 -12.82 -12.32 -15.30
CA GLY A 183 -13.89 -11.33 -15.27
C GLY A 183 -14.26 -10.88 -13.86
N THR A 184 -13.56 -11.32 -12.81
CA THR A 184 -13.78 -10.86 -11.43
C THR A 184 -12.71 -9.89 -10.93
N ALA A 185 -11.64 -9.67 -11.70
CA ALA A 185 -10.54 -8.82 -11.29
C ALA A 185 -10.93 -7.32 -11.30
N TYR A 186 -10.57 -6.63 -10.23
CA TYR A 186 -10.61 -5.17 -10.16
C TYR A 186 -9.35 -4.55 -10.76
N PHE A 187 -8.21 -5.21 -10.55
CA PHE A 187 -6.90 -4.65 -10.90
C PHE A 187 -6.05 -5.63 -11.70
N LEU A 188 -5.36 -5.09 -12.69
CA LEU A 188 -4.16 -5.71 -13.26
C LEU A 188 -2.95 -5.02 -12.62
N HIS A 189 -2.17 -5.79 -11.87
CA HIS A 189 -1.01 -5.31 -11.11
C HIS A 189 0.07 -4.75 -12.05
N GLY A 190 0.64 -3.60 -11.67
CA GLY A 190 1.82 -3.05 -12.32
C GLY A 190 3.08 -3.70 -11.78
N ASP A 191 3.86 -4.35 -12.65
CA ASP A 191 5.23 -4.74 -12.30
C ASP A 191 6.13 -3.51 -12.51
N SER A 192 6.35 -2.73 -11.45
CA SER A 192 7.28 -1.61 -11.54
C SER A 192 8.70 -2.17 -11.78
N GLY A 193 9.26 -1.86 -12.95
CA GLY A 193 10.52 -2.45 -13.43
C GLY A 193 11.74 -2.21 -12.53
N ASN A 194 11.67 -1.29 -11.56
CA ASN A 194 12.80 -0.98 -10.66
C ASN A 194 12.85 -1.90 -9.42
N VAL A 195 11.78 -2.65 -9.07
CA VAL A 195 11.75 -3.45 -7.84
C VAL A 195 12.83 -4.54 -7.85
N ARG A 196 13.04 -5.20 -8.99
CA ARG A 196 14.02 -6.30 -9.09
C ARG A 196 15.46 -5.82 -8.94
N ASP A 197 15.77 -4.60 -9.36
CA ASP A 197 17.14 -4.09 -9.34
C ASP A 197 17.49 -3.41 -8.00
N SER A 198 16.50 -3.09 -7.16
CA SER A 198 16.69 -2.31 -5.92
C SER A 198 16.32 -3.05 -4.62
N MET A 199 15.66 -4.21 -4.70
CA MET A 199 15.19 -4.94 -3.51
C MET A 199 16.34 -5.41 -2.59
N ASP A 200 17.47 -5.83 -3.15
CA ASP A 200 18.63 -6.31 -2.38
C ASP A 200 19.44 -5.18 -1.73
N GLN A 201 19.10 -3.92 -2.03
CA GLN A 201 19.84 -2.77 -1.53
C GLN A 201 19.16 -2.14 -0.30
N VAL A 202 17.92 -2.53 0.02
CA VAL A 202 17.12 -1.94 1.11
C VAL A 202 16.92 -2.95 2.23
N GLU A 203 16.80 -2.43 3.45
CA GLU A 203 16.63 -3.21 4.67
C GLU A 203 15.32 -4.02 4.68
N GLN A 204 15.39 -5.23 5.21
CA GLN A 204 14.29 -6.18 5.27
C GLN A 204 14.13 -6.74 6.69
N HIS A 205 12.88 -6.89 7.16
CA HIS A 205 12.62 -7.70 8.34
C HIS A 205 13.08 -9.16 8.14
N SER A 206 13.82 -9.68 9.12
CA SER A 206 14.14 -11.11 9.20
C SER A 206 12.87 -11.95 9.32
N LEU A 207 12.83 -13.08 8.61
CA LEU A 207 11.70 -14.01 8.68
C LEU A 207 11.59 -14.63 10.08
N GLY A 208 10.36 -14.73 10.60
CA GLY A 208 10.06 -15.33 11.90
C GLY A 208 10.46 -16.81 12.00
N VAL A 209 10.50 -17.53 10.88
CA VAL A 209 10.98 -18.93 10.79
C VAL A 209 12.45 -19.06 11.23
N LEU A 210 13.25 -18.00 11.13
CA LEU A 210 14.64 -17.96 11.61
C LEU A 210 14.74 -17.60 13.11
N SER A 211 13.62 -17.33 13.78
CA SER A 211 13.58 -16.98 15.20
C SER A 211 13.37 -18.22 16.08
N GLN A 212 14.20 -18.40 17.11
CA GLN A 212 14.18 -19.56 18.04
C GLN A 212 12.89 -19.70 18.87
N LYS A 213 11.89 -18.83 18.70
CA LYS A 213 10.73 -18.70 19.61
C LYS A 213 9.70 -19.84 19.54
N ARG A 214 9.66 -20.65 18.47
CA ARG A 214 8.63 -21.69 18.30
C ARG A 214 8.86 -23.02 19.03
N GLN A 215 10.03 -23.26 19.63
CA GLN A 215 10.23 -24.50 20.41
C GLN A 215 9.53 -24.49 21.77
N LYS A 216 8.90 -23.38 22.19
CA LYS A 216 8.28 -23.25 23.52
C LYS A 216 6.95 -22.49 23.49
N SER A 217 5.94 -23.03 22.82
CA SER A 217 4.55 -22.68 23.15
C SER A 217 3.59 -23.76 22.67
N VAL A 218 3.48 -24.82 23.47
CA VAL A 218 2.24 -25.56 23.61
C VAL A 218 1.88 -25.38 25.07
N PHE A 219 0.95 -24.47 25.35
CA PHE A 219 0.28 -24.34 26.63
C PHE A 219 -1.22 -24.37 26.37
#